data_AF-A0A9J6D2S3-F1
#
_entry.id   AF-A0A9J6D2S3-F1
#
_cell.length_a   1.000
_cell.length_b   1.000
_cell.length_c   1.000
_cell.angle_alpha   90.00
_cell.angle_beta   90.00
_cell.angle_gamma   90.00
#
_symmetry.space_group_name_H-M   'P 1'
#
loop_
_entity.id
_entity.type
_entity.pdbx_description
1 polymer ?
#
loop_
_entity_poly.entity_id
_entity_poly.type
_entity_poly.pdbx_seq_one_letter_code
_entity_poly.pdbx_strand_id
1 'polypeptide(L)'
;MSDLRRVHRFRDHAVAGVNWRPTRFVDEVPSLRVCCLCRMIPKTVLALPCGHLLCQSCLAASSHGSGGRCPLDREPFKEAECSTCDLATRSVNALKVRK
;
A
#
# COMPACT_ATOMS: atom_id res chain seq x y z
N MET A 1 -0.45 -10.64 -19.79
CA MET A 1 -1.21 -11.26 -18.67
C MET A 1 -0.30 -11.33 -17.45
N SER A 2 -0.08 -10.18 -16.81
CA SER A 2 0.98 -10.03 -15.80
C SER A 2 0.60 -10.76 -14.50
N ASP A 3 1.41 -11.77 -14.21
CA ASP A 3 1.43 -12.69 -13.07
C ASP A 3 0.83 -12.17 -11.74
N LEU A 4 -0.46 -12.45 -11.50
CA LEU A 4 -1.14 -12.18 -10.23
C LEU A 4 -0.51 -12.94 -9.04
N ARG A 5 0.30 -13.99 -9.25
CA ARG A 5 0.88 -14.78 -8.15
C ARG A 5 1.98 -14.02 -7.40
N ARG A 6 2.62 -13.02 -8.01
CA ARG A 6 3.68 -12.24 -7.35
C ARG A 6 3.13 -11.28 -6.27
N VAL A 7 1.88 -10.80 -6.43
CA VAL A 7 1.21 -9.91 -5.48
C VAL A 7 0.79 -10.64 -4.19
N HIS A 8 0.51 -11.95 -4.29
CA HIS A 8 0.01 -12.73 -3.15
C HIS A 8 1.03 -12.92 -2.03
N ARG A 9 2.35 -12.91 -2.31
CA ARG A 9 3.37 -13.15 -1.27
C ARG A 9 3.45 -12.05 -0.19
N PHE A 10 2.95 -10.84 -0.49
CA PHE A 10 2.88 -9.75 0.49
C PHE A 10 1.57 -9.71 1.28
N ARG A 11 0.53 -10.43 0.85
CA ARG A 11 -0.69 -10.64 1.67
C ARG A 11 -0.42 -11.56 2.87
N ASP A 12 0.68 -12.30 2.84
CA ASP A 12 1.12 -13.17 3.93
C ASP A 12 1.96 -12.44 5.00
N HIS A 13 2.27 -11.15 4.79
CA HIS A 13 2.71 -10.28 5.89
C HIS A 13 1.50 -10.00 6.78
N ALA A 14 1.16 -10.97 7.63
CA ALA A 14 0.20 -10.80 8.71
C ALA A 14 0.74 -9.74 9.67
N VAL A 15 0.45 -8.47 9.38
CA VAL A 15 0.68 -7.38 10.32
C VAL A 15 -0.22 -7.65 11.53
N ALA A 16 0.38 -7.91 12.68
CA ALA A 16 -0.34 -8.20 13.91
C ALA A 16 -1.35 -7.08 14.21
N GLY A 17 -2.60 -7.45 14.52
CA GLY A 17 -3.66 -6.49 14.83
C GLY A 17 -4.37 -5.85 13.61
N VAL A 18 -4.11 -6.31 12.38
CA VAL A 18 -4.81 -5.82 11.17
C VAL A 18 -5.93 -6.78 10.75
N ASN A 19 -7.13 -6.23 10.50
CA ASN A 19 -8.26 -6.99 9.97
C ASN A 19 -8.20 -7.04 8.43
N TRP A 20 -7.89 -8.21 7.88
CA TRP A 20 -7.73 -8.45 6.44
C TRP A 20 -9.03 -8.75 5.69
N ARG A 21 -10.19 -8.61 6.36
CA ARG A 21 -11.48 -8.89 5.72
C ARG A 21 -11.67 -7.96 4.50
N PRO A 22 -11.94 -8.52 3.31
CA PRO A 22 -12.33 -7.71 2.16
C PRO A 22 -13.51 -6.81 2.54
N THR A 23 -13.33 -5.51 2.35
CA THR A 23 -14.29 -4.51 2.79
C THR A 23 -14.77 -3.76 1.56
N ARG A 24 -16.08 -3.78 1.30
CA ARG A 24 -16.67 -3.04 0.18
C ARG A 24 -17.11 -1.67 0.68
N PHE A 25 -16.51 -0.62 0.13
CA PHE A 25 -16.94 0.75 0.42
C PHE A 25 -18.20 1.09 -0.37
N VAL A 26 -19.06 1.92 0.24
CA VAL A 26 -20.28 2.44 -0.40
C VAL A 26 -19.90 3.38 -1.54
N ASP A 27 -18.93 4.25 -1.27
CA ASP A 27 -18.39 5.24 -2.21
C ASP A 27 -17.03 4.79 -2.74
N GLU A 28 -16.63 5.32 -3.90
CA GLU A 28 -15.31 5.04 -4.45
C GLU A 28 -14.21 5.59 -3.53
N VAL A 29 -13.30 4.71 -3.13
CA VAL A 29 -12.10 5.12 -2.42
C VAL A 29 -11.12 5.70 -3.44
N PRO A 30 -10.65 6.94 -3.27
CA PRO A 30 -9.65 7.49 -4.18
C PRO A 30 -8.43 6.58 -4.24
N SER A 31 -8.01 6.21 -5.45
CA SER A 31 -6.89 5.29 -5.70
C SER A 31 -5.58 5.74 -5.05
N LEU A 32 -5.44 7.06 -4.85
CA LEU A 32 -4.35 7.72 -4.12
C LEU A 32 -4.24 7.32 -2.64
N ARG A 33 -5.17 6.52 -2.12
CA ARG A 33 -5.22 6.11 -0.70
C ARG A 33 -4.95 4.62 -0.50
N VAL A 34 -4.71 3.88 -1.57
CA VAL A 34 -4.62 2.42 -1.54
C VAL A 34 -3.18 2.01 -1.82
N CYS A 35 -2.59 1.21 -0.94
CA CYS A 35 -1.28 0.59 -1.21
C CYS A 35 -1.39 -0.27 -2.47
N CYS A 36 -0.58 0.00 -3.49
CA CYS A 36 -0.59 -0.73 -4.76
C CYS A 36 -0.24 -2.22 -4.57
N LEU A 37 0.52 -2.56 -3.52
CA LEU A 37 0.99 -3.91 -3.22
C LEU A 37 -0.02 -4.74 -2.42
N CYS A 38 -0.39 -4.29 -1.20
CA CYS A 38 -1.29 -5.04 -0.32
C CYS A 38 -2.77 -4.65 -0.43
N ARG A 39 -3.08 -3.59 -1.19
CA ARG A 39 -4.44 -3.03 -1.40
C ARG A 39 -5.18 -2.57 -0.15
N MET A 40 -4.48 -2.41 0.97
CA MET A 40 -5.03 -1.77 2.17
C MET A 40 -5.03 -0.25 2.05
N ILE A 41 -5.89 0.39 2.84
CA ILE A 41 -5.95 1.84 3.02
C ILE A 41 -5.25 2.17 4.35
N PRO A 42 -3.92 2.42 4.35
CA PRO A 42 -3.22 2.82 5.57
C PRO A 42 -3.52 4.30 5.88
N LYS A 43 -3.25 4.74 7.11
CA LYS A 43 -3.29 6.17 7.45
C LYS A 43 -2.27 6.99 6.64
N THR A 44 -1.16 6.37 6.28
CA THR A 44 -0.06 7.01 5.55
C THR A 44 0.38 6.08 4.43
N VAL A 45 0.44 6.61 3.21
CA VAL A 45 1.09 5.97 2.06
C VAL A 45 2.37 6.75 1.71
N LEU A 46 3.33 6.06 1.14
CA LEU A 46 4.55 6.63 0.58
C LEU A 46 4.49 6.49 -0.94
N ALA A 47 4.71 7.58 -1.64
CA ALA A 47 4.86 7.62 -3.08
C ALA A 47 6.33 7.40 -3.43
N LEU A 48 6.60 6.34 -4.21
CA LEU A 48 7.92 6.09 -4.78
C LEU A 48 8.15 7.02 -5.98
N PRO A 49 9.41 7.25 -6.39
CA PRO A 49 9.75 8.04 -7.57
C PRO A 49 9.08 7.54 -8.86
N CYS A 50 8.81 6.23 -8.96
CA CYS A 50 8.08 5.62 -10.08
C CYS A 50 6.56 5.86 -10.03
N GLY A 51 6.04 6.60 -9.04
CA GLY A 51 4.62 6.94 -8.89
C GLY A 51 3.77 5.89 -8.18
N HIS A 52 4.34 4.73 -7.82
CA HIS A 52 3.64 3.72 -7.05
C HIS A 52 3.48 4.09 -5.57
N LEU A 53 2.32 3.78 -4.99
CA LEU A 53 1.99 4.07 -3.61
C LEU A 53 2.11 2.82 -2.74
N LEU A 54 2.91 2.86 -1.67
CA LEU A 54 3.09 1.75 -0.73
C LEU A 54 2.76 2.17 0.70
N CYS A 55 2.24 1.26 1.52
CA CYS A 55 2.20 1.50 2.97
C CYS A 55 3.59 1.33 3.59
N GLN A 56 3.83 1.93 4.76
CA GLN A 56 5.10 1.84 5.48
C GLN A 56 5.62 0.41 5.63
N SER A 57 4.75 -0.54 6.00
CA SER A 57 5.15 -1.94 6.18
C SER A 57 5.60 -2.60 4.87
N CYS A 58 4.92 -2.30 3.75
CA CYS A 58 5.30 -2.83 2.44
C CYS A 58 6.59 -2.18 1.91
N LEU A 59 6.80 -0.89 2.19
CA LEU A 59 8.04 -0.19 1.83
C LEU A 59 9.23 -0.81 2.58
N ALA A 60 9.15 -0.91 3.91
CA ALA A 60 10.22 -1.48 4.73
C ALA A 60 10.56 -2.92 4.30
N ALA A 61 9.55 -3.76 4.07
CA ALA A 61 9.76 -5.12 3.57
C ALA A 61 10.44 -5.15 2.19
N SER A 62 10.15 -4.17 1.33
CA SER A 62 10.81 -4.04 0.02
C SER A 62 12.26 -3.58 0.18
N SER A 63 12.53 -2.56 0.97
CA SER A 63 13.88 -2.04 1.23
C SER A 63 14.82 -3.11 1.76
N HIS A 64 14.36 -3.95 2.69
CA HIS A 64 15.17 -5.04 3.26
C HIS A 64 15.39 -6.22 2.31
N GLY A 65 14.43 -6.53 1.42
CA GLY A 65 14.46 -7.74 0.59
C GLY A 65 14.90 -7.55 -0.87
N SER A 66 14.69 -6.36 -1.46
CA SER A 66 14.93 -6.10 -2.89
C SER A 66 16.11 -5.16 -3.16
N GLY A 67 16.78 -4.65 -2.12
CA GLY A 67 17.91 -3.71 -2.24
C GLY A 67 17.48 -2.32 -2.70
N GLY A 68 16.36 -1.80 -2.20
CA GLY A 68 15.85 -0.48 -2.59
C GLY A 68 15.28 -0.47 -4.01
N ARG A 69 14.49 -1.49 -4.37
CA ARG A 69 13.79 -1.54 -5.66
C ARG A 69 12.30 -1.67 -5.45
N CYS A 70 11.53 -0.94 -6.24
CA CYS A 70 10.08 -0.99 -6.19
C CYS A 70 9.60 -2.44 -6.43
N PRO A 71 8.69 -2.97 -5.60
CA PRO A 71 8.24 -4.36 -5.72
C PRO A 71 7.35 -4.62 -6.96
N LEU A 72 6.91 -3.56 -7.66
CA LEU A 72 5.97 -3.64 -8.79
C LEU A 72 6.69 -3.61 -10.14
N ASP A 73 7.60 -2.64 -10.34
CA ASP A 73 8.32 -2.41 -11.60
C ASP A 73 9.83 -2.67 -11.49
N ARG A 74 10.37 -2.85 -10.27
CA ARG A 74 11.80 -3.05 -9.96
C ARG A 74 12.69 -1.84 -10.18
N GLU A 75 12.09 -0.67 -10.37
CA GLU A 75 12.83 0.59 -10.45
C GLU A 75 13.55 0.85 -9.12
N PRO A 76 14.84 1.21 -9.16
CA PRO A 76 15.58 1.55 -7.96
C PRO A 76 15.01 2.82 -7.33
N PHE A 77 14.95 2.86 -6.01
CA PHE A 77 14.57 4.03 -5.25
C PHE A 77 15.37 4.08 -3.96
N LYS A 78 15.55 5.29 -3.42
CA LYS A 78 16.01 5.48 -2.04
C LYS A 78 14.82 5.90 -1.20
N GLU A 79 14.76 5.45 0.05
CA GLU A 79 13.67 5.83 0.96
C GLU A 79 13.59 7.35 1.16
N ALA A 80 14.72 8.05 1.10
CA ALA A 80 14.79 9.52 1.17
C ALA A 80 14.13 10.23 -0.03
N GLU A 81 13.94 9.54 -1.16
CA GLU A 81 13.27 10.07 -2.35
C GLU A 81 11.75 9.78 -2.32
N CYS A 82 11.28 9.00 -1.34
CA CYS A 82 9.86 8.72 -1.18
C CYS A 82 9.13 9.91 -0.54
N SER A 83 8.01 10.30 -1.15
CA SER A 83 7.17 11.37 -0.61
C SER A 83 6.05 10.79 0.25
N THR A 84 5.90 11.30 1.48
CA THR A 84 4.83 10.86 2.39
C THR A 84 3.51 11.53 2.01
N CYS A 85 2.44 10.75 1.91
CA CYS A 85 1.09 11.25 1.75
C CYS A 85 0.24 10.76 2.94
N ASP A 86 -0.03 11.68 3.87
CA ASP A 86 -0.88 11.40 5.02
C ASP A 86 -2.36 11.55 4.66
N LEU A 87 -3.15 10.55 5.04
CA LEU A 87 -4.60 10.68 5.06
C LEU A 87 -4.98 11.44 6.33
N ALA A 88 -5.59 12.61 6.17
CA ALA A 88 -6.25 13.25 7.30
C ALA A 88 -7.24 12.25 7.92
N THR A 89 -7.05 11.92 9.20
CA THR A 89 -7.79 10.85 9.93
C THR A 89 -9.31 10.96 9.79
N ARG A 90 -9.81 12.19 9.61
CA ARG A 90 -11.22 12.55 9.36
C ARG A 90 -11.79 11.89 8.11
N SER A 91 -10.96 11.67 7.09
CA SER A 91 -11.35 11.19 5.77
C SER A 91 -11.39 9.67 5.66
N VAL A 92 -10.71 8.93 6.55
CA VAL A 92 -10.75 7.46 6.58
C VAL A 92 -11.98 6.96 7.34
N ASN A 93 -12.29 7.58 8.49
CA ASN A 93 -13.48 7.22 9.28
C ASN A 93 -14.80 7.62 8.59
N ALA A 94 -14.75 8.50 7.59
CA ALA A 94 -15.91 8.88 6.78
C ALA A 94 -16.24 7.85 5.68
N LEU A 95 -15.33 6.90 5.38
CA LEU A 95 -15.57 5.87 4.38
C LEU A 95 -16.62 4.90 4.89
N LYS A 96 -17.84 4.97 4.34
CA LYS A 96 -18.92 4.07 4.68
C LYS A 96 -18.64 2.68 4.11
N VAL A 97 -18.75 1.67 4.96
CA VAL A 97 -18.60 0.27 4.59
C VAL A 97 -19.99 -0.34 4.39
N ARG A 98 -20.20 -1.04 3.28
CA ARG A 98 -21.36 -1.91 3.12
C ARG A 98 -21.17 -3.14 4.00
N LYS A 99 -22.13 -3.39 4.89
CA LYS A 99 -22.19 -4.62 5.69
C LYS A 99 -22.48 -5.83 4.81
#